data_AF-A0A1B7LDU7-F1
#
_entry.id   AF-A0A1B7LDU7-F1
#
_cell.length_a   1.000
_cell.length_b   1.000
_cell.length_c   1.000
_cell.angle_alpha   90.00
_cell.angle_beta   90.00
_cell.angle_gamma   90.00
#
_symmetry.space_group_name_H-M   'P 1'
#
loop_
_entity.id
_entity.type
_entity.pdbx_description
1 polymer ?
#
loop_
_entity_poly.entity_id
_entity_poly.type
_entity_poly.pdbx_seq_one_letter_code
_entity_poly.pdbx_strand_id
1 'polypeptide(L)' 'MNKLELLYDVLHDKMHSQVFYNEQMIRITNPVAHQLFMRLRDEEAQHILRLRMEILTLETRPFPINKILPGIEANPRFRL' A
#
# COMPACT_ATOMS: atom_id res chain seq x y z
N MET A 1 -1.50 -4.31 18.01
CA MET A 1 -1.04 -3.70 16.75
C MET A 1 -2.16 -3.84 15.74
N ASN A 2 -2.64 -2.72 15.22
CA ASN A 2 -3.67 -2.70 14.18
C ASN A 2 -3.06 -3.13 12.82
N LYS A 3 -3.84 -3.78 11.95
CA LYS A 3 -3.37 -4.19 10.62
C LYS A 3 -2.85 -2.99 9.82
N LEU A 4 -3.52 -1.84 9.94
CA LEU A 4 -3.11 -0.61 9.26
C LEU A 4 -1.76 -0.08 9.76
N GLU A 5 -1.53 -0.10 11.08
CA GLU A 5 -0.26 0.29 11.70
C GLU A 5 0.90 -0.58 11.18
N LEU A 6 0.71 -1.91 11.18
CA LEU A 6 1.71 -2.84 10.63
C LEU A 6 2.03 -2.56 9.16
N LEU A 7 1.02 -2.23 8.34
CA LEU A 7 1.25 -1.89 6.93
C LEU A 7 2.06 -0.59 6.78
N TYR A 8 1.82 0.40 7.64
CA TYR A 8 2.60 1.63 7.68
C TYR A 8 4.04 1.39 8.14
N ASP A 9 4.26 0.54 9.14
CA ASP A 9 5.60 0.17 9.61
C ASP A 9 6.39 -0.52 8.48
N VAL A 10 5.79 -1.51 7.82
CA VAL A 10 6.42 -2.21 6.69
C VAL A 10 6.67 -1.26 5.53
N LEU A 11 5.74 -0.34 5.23
CA LEU A 11 5.93 0.67 4.19
C LEU A 11 7.13 1.57 4.49
N HIS A 12 7.29 1.98 5.74
CA HIS A 12 8.40 2.81 6.19
C HIS A 12 9.74 2.07 6.01
N ASP A 13 9.84 0.82 6.44
CA ASP A 13 11.05 -0.01 6.26
C ASP A 13 11.42 -0.19 4.78
N LYS A 14 10.40 -0.38 3.94
CA LYS A 14 10.58 -0.52 2.49
C LYS A 14 11.07 0.77 1.85
N MET A 15 10.55 1.92 2.29
CA MET A 15 11.05 3.23 1.85
C MET A 15 12.50 3.47 2.29
N HIS A 16 12.90 3.06 3.49
CA HIS A 16 14.31 3.12 3.92
C HIS A 16 15.21 2.24 3.06
N SER A 17 14.76 1.03 2.73
CA SER A 17 15.48 0.12 1.83
C SER A 17 15.66 0.75 0.44
N GLN A 18 14.63 1.42 -0.08
CA GLN A 18 14.70 2.15 -1.35
C GLN A 18 15.78 3.24 -1.34
N VAL A 19 15.82 4.04 -0.26
CA VAL A 19 16.82 5.11 -0.08
C VAL A 19 18.22 4.50 -0.01
N PHE A 20 18.40 3.46 0.81
CA PHE A 20 19.66 2.75 0.94
C PHE A 20 20.19 2.26 -0.42
N TYR A 21 19.36 1.57 -1.21
CA TYR A 21 19.80 1.05 -2.51
C TYR A 21 20.20 2.18 -3.48
N ASN A 22 19.46 3.28 -3.49
CA ASN A 22 19.80 4.46 -4.28
C ASN A 22 21.15 5.06 -3.87
N GLU A 23 21.40 5.21 -2.57
CA GLU A 23 22.68 5.73 -2.07
C GLU A 23 23.85 4.80 -2.44
N GLN A 24 23.66 3.48 -2.31
CA GLN A 24 24.71 2.53 -2.67
C GLN A 24 25.00 2.54 -4.17
N MET A 25 23.98 2.64 -5.03
CA MET A 25 24.18 2.72 -6.47
C MET A 25 25.08 3.90 -6.89
N ILE A 26 24.99 5.05 -6.20
CA ILE A 26 25.84 6.21 -6.49
C ILE A 26 27.31 5.92 -6.13
N ARG A 27 27.56 5.09 -5.12
CA ARG A 27 28.89 4.83 -4.56
C ARG A 27 29.58 3.60 -5.16
N ILE A 28 28.81 2.63 -5.64
CA ILE A 28 29.32 1.37 -6.18
C ILE A 28 29.95 1.61 -7.55
N THR A 29 31.22 1.25 -7.67
CA THR A 29 31.97 1.27 -8.94
C THR A 29 31.94 -0.08 -9.67
N ASN A 30 31.69 -1.17 -8.96
CA ASN A 30 31.60 -2.50 -9.56
C ASN A 30 30.29 -2.63 -10.37
N PRO A 31 30.35 -2.89 -11.69
CA PRO A 31 29.17 -2.88 -12.55
C PRO A 31 28.17 -4.01 -12.21
N VAL A 32 28.64 -5.17 -11.76
CA VAL A 32 27.78 -6.30 -11.39
C VAL A 32 27.03 -5.99 -10.11
N ALA A 33 27.71 -5.43 -9.11
CA ALA A 33 27.07 -4.98 -7.88
C ALA A 33 26.07 -3.84 -8.17
N HIS A 34 26.43 -2.88 -9.02
CA HIS A 34 25.51 -1.80 -9.41
C HIS A 34 24.22 -2.35 -10.05
N GLN A 35 24.33 -3.33 -10.96
CA GLN A 35 23.17 -3.99 -11.57
C GLN A 35 22.32 -4.77 -10.56
N LEU A 36 22.93 -5.43 -9.59
CA LEU A 36 22.21 -6.12 -8.53
C LEU A 36 21.39 -5.12 -7.70
N PHE A 37 22.01 -4.03 -7.25
CA PHE A 37 21.34 -3.01 -6.44
C PHE A 37 20.23 -2.28 -7.21
N MET A 38 20.39 -2.08 -8.52
CA MET A 38 19.31 -1.59 -9.38
C MET A 38 18.08 -2.50 -9.35
N ARG A 39 18.26 -3.81 -9.48
CA ARG A 39 17.15 -4.77 -9.46
C ARG A 39 16.44 -4.77 -8.11
N LEU A 40 17.20 -4.80 -7.02
CA LEU A 40 16.64 -4.76 -5.66
C LEU A 40 15.84 -3.48 -5.42
N ARG A 41 16.35 -2.32 -5.86
CA ARG A 41 15.63 -1.05 -5.82
C ARG A 41 14.32 -1.10 -6.61
N ASP A 42 14.33 -1.69 -7.80
CA ASP A 42 13.15 -1.76 -8.65
C ASP A 42 12.09 -2.71 -8.06
N GLU A 43 12.50 -3.80 -7.42
CA GLU A 43 11.62 -4.69 -6.66
C GLU A 43 10.99 -3.98 -5.46
N GLU A 44 11.77 -3.23 -4.68
CA GLU A 44 11.21 -2.47 -3.54
C GLU A 44 10.23 -1.37 -3.98
N ALA A 45 10.46 -0.74 -5.14
CA ALA A 45 9.50 0.21 -5.69
C ALA A 45 8.12 -0.44 -5.96
N GLN A 46 8.11 -1.68 -6.45
CA GLN A 46 6.88 -2.44 -6.65
C GLN A 46 6.19 -2.79 -5.33
N HIS A 47 6.95 -3.18 -4.30
CA HIS A 47 6.40 -3.45 -2.98
C HIS A 47 5.77 -2.21 -2.34
N ILE A 48 6.47 -1.06 -2.40
CA ILE A 48 5.97 0.22 -1.91
C ILE A 48 4.64 0.59 -2.57
N LEU A 49 4.54 0.42 -3.90
CA LEU A 49 3.33 0.73 -4.64
C LEU A 49 2.14 -0.15 -4.19
N ARG A 50 2.38 -1.46 -4.03
CA ARG A 50 1.35 -2.40 -3.54
C ARG A 50 0.90 -2.06 -2.12
N LEU A 51 1.85 -1.76 -1.22
CA LEU A 51 1.54 -1.40 0.17
C LEU A 51 0.70 -0.12 0.24
N ARG A 52 1.07 0.91 -0.53
CA ARG A 52 0.28 2.15 -0.60
C ARG A 52 -1.13 1.93 -1.11
N MET A 53 -1.31 1.07 -2.13
CA MET A 53 -2.65 0.73 -2.62
C MET A 53 -3.48 -0.02 -1.57
N GLU A 54 -2.88 -0.96 -0.82
CA GLU A 54 -3.60 -1.69 0.22
C GLU A 54 -3.98 -0.76 1.38
N ILE A 55 -3.06 0.10 1.83
CA ILE A 55 -3.33 1.13 2.85
C ILE A 55 -4.50 2.01 2.42
N LEU A 56 -4.45 2.56 1.20
CA LEU A 56 -5.52 3.40 0.67
C LEU A 56 -6.85 2.63 0.59
N THR A 57 -6.83 1.36 0.21
CA THR A 57 -8.03 0.51 0.17
C THR A 57 -8.63 0.30 1.57
N LEU A 58 -7.81 0.20 2.60
CA LEU A 58 -8.27 0.05 3.98
C LEU A 58 -8.81 1.38 4.55
N GLU A 59 -8.19 2.50 4.22
CA GLU A 59 -8.61 3.84 4.64
C GLU A 59 -9.89 4.30 3.95
N THR A 60 -10.06 3.95 2.68
CA THR A 60 -11.20 4.38 1.85
C THR A 60 -12.45 3.53 2.00
N ARG A 61 -12.44 2.45 2.79
CA ARG A 61 -13.65 1.65 3.09
C ARG A 61 -14.44 2.29 4.22
N PRO A 62 -15.48 3.12 3.97
CA PRO A 62 -16.15 3.87 5.02
C PRO A 62 -17.27 3.04 5.67
N PHE A 63 -17.80 2.01 4.98
CA PHE A 63 -18.88 1.15 5.48
C PHE A 63 -18.84 -0.26 4.87
N PRO A 64 -19.20 -1.32 5.61
CA PRO A 64 -19.52 -2.61 5.01
C PRO A 64 -20.79 -2.48 4.15
N ILE A 65 -20.74 -3.00 2.91
CA ILE A 65 -21.82 -3.02 1.91
C ILE A 65 -23.14 -3.61 2.48
N ASN A 66 -23.06 -4.35 3.60
CA ASN A 66 -24.18 -5.07 4.20
C ASN A 66 -25.14 -4.19 5.04
N LYS A 67 -24.92 -2.87 5.17
CA LYS A 67 -25.92 -1.96 5.76
C LYS A 67 -26.82 -1.39 4.67
N ILE A 68 -27.72 -2.22 4.15
CA ILE A 68 -28.95 -1.71 3.53
C ILE A 68 -29.66 -0.92 4.64
N LEU A 69 -29.86 0.38 4.43
CA LEU A 69 -30.60 1.24 5.37
C LEU A 69 -32.01 0.65 5.54
N PRO A 70 -32.43 0.18 6.73
CA PRO A 70 -33.73 -0.48 6.92
C PRO A 70 -34.93 0.50 6.89
N GLY A 71 -34.79 1.65 6.22
CA GLY A 71 -35.80 2.70 6.15
C GLY A 71 -36.55 2.81 4.83
N ILE A 72 -36.14 2.07 3.79
CA ILE A 72 -36.80 2.16 2.47
C ILE A 72 -38.07 1.28 2.41
N GLU A 73 -38.13 0.19 3.17
CA GLU A 73 -39.30 -0.70 3.20
C GLU A 73 -40.50 -0.15 4.01
N ALA A 74 -40.27 0.85 4.86
CA ALA A 74 -41.31 1.43 5.72
C ALA A 74 -42.12 2.55 5.06
N ASN A 75 -41.81 2.96 3.83
CA ASN A 75 -42.50 4.05 3.15
C ASN A 75 -43.67 3.51 2.28
N PRO A 76 -44.94 3.74 2.65
CA PRO A 76 -46.09 3.18 1.92
C PRO A 76 -46.29 3.79 0.52
N ARG A 77 -45.52 4.81 0.13
CA ARG A 77 -45.67 5.51 -1.15
C ARG A 77 -45.14 4.75 -2.38
N PHE A 78 -44.44 3.63 -2.19
CA PHE A 78 -43.82 2.87 -3.29
C PHE A 78 -44.28 1.41 -3.40
N ARG A 79 -45.41 1.03 -2.80
CA ARG A 79 -46.07 -0.23 -3.17
C ARG A 79 -46.84 0.01 -4.48
N LEU A 80 -46.41 -0.70 -5.53
CA LEU A 80 -47.14 -0.86 -6.78
C LEU A 80 -48.54 -1.41 -6.53
#